data_AF-A0A9K3JBQ3-F1
#
_entry.id   AF-A0A9K3JBQ3-F1
#
_cell.length_a   1.000
_cell.length_b   1.000
_cell.length_c   1.000
_cell.angle_alpha   90.00
_cell.angle_beta   90.00
_cell.angle_gamma   90.00
#
_symmetry.space_group_name_H-M   'P 1'
#
loop_
_entity.id
_entity.type
_entity.pdbx_description
1 polymer ?
#
loop_
_entity_poly.entity_id
_entity_poly.type
_entity_poly.pdbx_seq_one_letter_code
_entity_poly.pdbx_strand_id
1 'polypeptide(L)'
;MNNHEMGQMVCGSCRHLLSYPRGARYVECACCLVENYVLEEHEVGQVVCGSCNVLLMYPYGAPKVRCATCRAETEIGDQNRRPPLSEHKRRARQHLKRVQAG
;
A
#
# COMPACT_ATOMS: atom_id res chain seq x y z
N MET A 1 9.96 -23.82 -17.21
CA MET A 1 10.72 -22.60 -16.91
C MET A 1 9.86 -21.77 -15.96
N ASN A 2 10.13 -21.81 -14.66
CA ASN A 2 9.39 -21.00 -13.69
C ASN A 2 9.83 -19.54 -13.88
N ASN A 3 9.06 -18.78 -14.64
CA ASN A 3 9.24 -17.34 -14.75
C ASN A 3 8.82 -16.75 -13.40
N HIS A 4 9.76 -16.64 -12.46
CA HIS A 4 9.51 -15.91 -11.22
C HIS A 4 9.24 -14.46 -11.59
N GLU A 5 7.98 -14.07 -11.52
CA GLU A 5 7.56 -12.71 -11.83
C GLU A 5 8.25 -11.74 -10.86
N MET A 6 8.91 -10.72 -11.40
CA MET A 6 9.69 -9.78 -10.61
C MET A 6 8.88 -8.51 -10.32
N GLY A 7 8.92 -8.05 -9.07
CA GLY A 7 8.48 -6.73 -8.63
C GLY A 7 9.63 -5.73 -8.58
N GLN A 8 9.28 -4.45 -8.39
CA GLN A 8 10.24 -3.37 -8.21
C GLN A 8 9.83 -2.49 -7.03
N MET A 9 10.82 -1.99 -6.28
CA MET A 9 10.61 -1.02 -5.21
C MET A 9 11.79 -0.05 -5.11
N VAL A 10 11.58 1.08 -4.45
CA VAL A 10 12.66 2.01 -4.11
C VAL A 10 13.08 1.78 -2.68
N CYS A 11 14.38 1.62 -2.41
CA CYS A 11 14.90 1.49 -1.06
C CYS A 11 14.50 2.70 -0.21
N GLY A 12 13.96 2.44 0.98
CA GLY A 12 13.52 3.49 1.92
C GLY A 12 14.66 4.35 2.46
N SER A 13 15.91 3.86 2.41
CA SER A 13 17.10 4.55 2.88
C SER A 13 17.87 5.23 1.75
N CYS A 14 18.54 4.45 0.88
CA CYS A 14 19.45 5.02 -0.14
C CYS A 14 18.78 5.34 -1.49
N ARG A 15 17.45 5.18 -1.60
CA ARG A 15 16.65 5.49 -2.79
C ARG A 15 17.00 4.74 -4.07
N HIS A 16 17.82 3.68 -4.00
CA HIS A 16 18.08 2.80 -5.14
C HIS A 16 16.83 2.01 -5.53
N LEU A 17 16.63 1.82 -6.83
CA LEU A 17 15.62 0.92 -7.37
C LEU A 17 16.09 -0.54 -7.19
N LEU A 18 15.25 -1.37 -6.59
CA LEU A 18 15.49 -2.78 -6.30
C LEU A 18 14.50 -3.63 -7.10
N SER A 19 15.00 -4.72 -7.68
CA SER A 19 14.16 -5.79 -8.24
C SER A 19 14.08 -6.93 -7.24
N TYR A 20 12.90 -7.51 -7.05
CA TYR A 20 12.69 -8.61 -6.11
C TYR A 20 11.68 -9.63 -6.66
N PRO A 21 11.73 -10.91 -6.26
CA PRO A 21 10.71 -11.89 -6.63
C PRO A 21 9.35 -11.51 -6.03
N ARG A 22 8.26 -11.49 -6.81
CA ARG A 22 6.91 -11.26 -6.24
C ARG A 22 6.62 -12.25 -5.11
N GLY A 23 6.01 -11.75 -4.03
CA GLY A 23 5.76 -12.50 -2.79
C GLY A 23 6.88 -12.40 -1.75
N ALA A 24 8.03 -11.78 -2.06
CA ALA A 24 9.01 -11.44 -1.04
C ALA A 24 8.44 -10.36 -0.09
N ARG A 25 8.51 -10.62 1.21
CA ARG A 25 8.02 -9.70 2.26
C ARG A 25 9.10 -8.72 2.75
N TYR A 26 10.36 -9.15 2.64
CA TYR A 26 11.54 -8.39 3.02
C TYR A 26 12.55 -8.44 1.87
N VAL A 27 13.19 -7.32 1.58
CA VAL A 27 14.21 -7.17 0.53
C VAL A 27 15.37 -6.36 1.07
N GLU A 28 16.54 -6.99 1.21
CA GLU A 28 17.78 -6.30 1.56
C GLU A 28 18.26 -5.48 0.35
N CYS A 29 18.58 -4.22 0.60
CA CYS A 29 19.17 -3.36 -0.43
C CYS A 29 20.64 -3.71 -0.64
N ALA A 30 21.00 -4.27 -1.80
CA ALA A 30 22.40 -4.58 -2.13
C ALA A 30 23.36 -3.37 -2.10
N CYS A 31 22.84 -2.13 -2.18
CA CYS A 31 23.64 -0.92 -2.13
C CYS A 31 23.98 -0.48 -0.69
N CYS A 32 23.05 -0.60 0.26
CA CYS A 32 23.22 -0.05 1.62
C CYS A 32 22.92 -1.03 2.76
N LEU A 33 22.61 -2.29 2.42
CA LEU A 33 22.29 -3.39 3.32
C LEU A 33 21.08 -3.17 4.24
N VAL A 34 20.30 -2.10 4.01
CA VAL A 34 19.05 -1.87 4.73
C VAL A 34 18.00 -2.87 4.24
N GLU A 35 17.39 -3.60 5.18
CA GLU A 35 16.22 -4.42 4.93
C GLU A 35 14.98 -3.53 4.70
N ASN A 36 14.28 -3.76 3.60
CA ASN A 36 13.07 -3.03 3.24
C ASN A 36 11.87 -3.97 3.32
N TYR A 37 10.79 -3.50 3.94
CA TYR A 37 9.51 -4.22 3.98
C TYR A 37 8.72 -3.94 2.70
N VAL A 38 8.28 -5.00 2.02
CA VAL A 38 7.42 -4.91 0.84
C VAL A 38 5.97 -4.93 1.31
N LEU A 39 5.25 -3.84 1.04
CA LEU A 39 3.82 -3.75 1.30
C LEU A 39 3.04 -4.28 0.10
N GLU A 40 2.11 -5.20 0.34
CA GLU A 40 1.13 -5.61 -0.65
C GLU A 40 0.10 -4.50 -0.90
N GLU A 41 -0.59 -4.52 -2.04
CA GLU A 41 -1.57 -3.48 -2.41
C GLU A 41 -2.65 -3.27 -1.33
N HIS A 42 -3.03 -4.34 -0.63
CA HIS A 42 -4.03 -4.29 0.44
C HIS A 42 -3.47 -3.76 1.78
N GLU A 43 -2.15 -3.62 1.93
CA GLU A 43 -1.48 -3.06 3.11
C GLU A 43 -1.19 -1.56 2.96
N VAL A 44 -1.56 -0.95 1.83
CA VAL A 44 -1.36 0.48 1.57
C VAL A 44 -2.70 1.22 1.52
N GLY A 45 -2.81 2.28 2.33
CA GLY A 45 -3.88 3.26 2.30
C GLY A 45 -3.51 4.48 1.46
N GLN A 46 -4.53 5.23 1.05
CA GLN A 46 -4.37 6.48 0.30
C GLN A 46 -5.15 7.61 0.98
N VAL A 47 -4.57 8.81 0.98
CA VAL A 47 -5.20 10.02 1.53
C VAL A 47 -4.75 11.24 0.75
N VAL A 48 -5.65 12.17 0.47
CA VAL A 48 -5.31 13.47 -0.12
C VAL A 48 -4.90 14.42 1.01
N CYS A 49 -3.74 15.06 0.89
CA CYS A 49 -3.30 16.07 1.83
C CYS A 49 -4.24 17.28 1.79
N GLY A 50 -4.84 17.64 2.94
CA GLY A 50 -5.78 18.76 3.02
C GLY A 50 -5.18 20.15 2.79
N SER A 51 -3.84 20.28 2.77
CA SER A 51 -3.16 21.56 2.56
C SER A 51 -2.70 21.77 1.11
N CYS A 52 -2.10 20.76 0.50
CA CYS A 52 -1.52 20.89 -0.86
C CYS A 52 -2.13 19.95 -1.90
N ASN A 53 -3.21 19.24 -1.56
CA ASN A 53 -3.97 18.34 -2.44
C ASN A 53 -3.16 17.19 -3.08
N VAL A 54 -1.97 16.91 -2.58
CA VAL A 54 -1.15 15.77 -3.04
C VAL A 54 -1.72 14.47 -2.48
N LEU A 55 -1.82 13.45 -3.34
CA LEU A 55 -2.15 12.09 -2.93
C LEU A 55 -0.95 11.46 -2.20
N LEU A 56 -1.18 11.01 -0.97
CA LEU A 56 -0.21 10.34 -0.13
C LEU A 56 -0.57 8.87 0.00
N MET A 57 0.44 8.02 -0.09
CA MET A 57 0.35 6.59 0.25
C MET A 57 0.92 6.37 1.64
N TYR A 58 0.28 5.50 2.43
CA TYR A 58 0.72 5.21 3.79
C TYR A 58 0.45 3.75 4.16
N PRO A 59 1.23 3.16 5.10
CA PRO A 59 0.95 1.81 5.60
C PRO A 59 -0.40 1.77 6.32
N TYR A 60 -1.21 0.77 6.03
CA TYR A 60 -2.51 0.59 6.66
C TYR A 60 -2.40 0.58 8.19
N GLY A 61 -3.32 1.26 8.87
CA GLY A 61 -3.34 1.39 10.34
C GLY A 61 -2.61 2.62 10.88
N ALA A 62 -1.92 3.42 10.06
CA ALA A 62 -1.37 4.69 10.53
C ALA A 62 -2.49 5.65 10.98
N PRO A 63 -2.42 6.23 12.19
CA PRO A 63 -3.45 7.16 12.69
C PRO A 63 -3.34 8.56 12.05
N LYS A 64 -2.15 8.90 11.55
CA LYS A 64 -1.85 10.17 10.89
C LYS A 64 -0.73 9.99 9.87
N VAL A 65 -0.72 10.86 8.85
CA VAL A 65 0.30 10.87 7.80
C VAL A 65 0.83 12.28 7.65
N ARG A 66 2.16 12.44 7.63
CA ARG A 66 2.81 13.71 7.32
C ARG A 66 3.08 13.80 5.83
N CYS A 67 2.62 14.88 5.19
CA CYS A 67 2.84 15.11 3.77
C CYS A 67 4.34 15.27 3.46
N ALA A 68 4.86 14.50 2.52
CA ALA A 68 6.26 14.61 2.09
C ALA A 68 6.55 15.95 1.38
N THR A 69 5.53 16.58 0.78
CA THR A 69 5.65 17.83 0.03
C THR A 69 5.56 19.07 0.93
N CYS A 70 4.47 19.22 1.69
CA CYS A 70 4.20 20.44 2.47
C CYS A 70 4.37 20.27 3.99
N ARG A 71 4.70 19.05 4.46
CA ARG A 71 4.88 18.69 5.88
C ARG A 71 3.64 18.84 6.78
N ALA A 72 2.49 19.22 6.24
CA ALA A 72 1.23 19.18 6.97
C ALA A 72 0.88 17.75 7.42
N GLU A 73 0.33 17.60 8.62
CA GLU A 73 -0.19 16.32 9.10
C GLU A 73 -1.67 16.17 8.69
N THR A 74 -2.06 14.96 8.31
CA THR A 74 -3.44 14.61 7.97
C THR A 74 -3.86 13.41 8.81
N GLU A 75 -4.95 13.56 9.56
CA GLU A 75 -5.53 12.48 10.36
C GLU A 75 -6.19 11.44 9.45
N ILE A 76 -5.99 10.17 9.78
CA ILE A 76 -6.61 9.06 9.07
C ILE A 76 -7.86 8.63 9.84
N GLY A 77 -8.98 9.26 9.50
CA GLY A 77 -10.30 8.88 10.00
C GLY A 77 -10.85 7.62 9.31
N ASP A 78 -12.02 7.17 9.77
CA ASP A 78 -12.69 5.97 9.24
C ASP A 78 -13.00 6.06 7.74
N GLN A 79 -13.09 7.28 7.18
CA GLN A 79 -13.31 7.49 5.74
C GLN A 79 -12.17 6.97 4.85
N ASN A 80 -10.94 6.85 5.39
CA ASN A 80 -9.77 6.34 4.68
C ASN A 80 -9.34 4.96 5.18
N ARG A 81 -10.07 4.35 6.12
CA ARG A 81 -9.88 2.95 6.48
C ARG A 81 -10.44 2.09 5.35
N ARG A 82 -9.55 1.52 4.53
CA ARG A 82 -9.91 0.40 3.66
C ARG A 82 -10.54 -0.69 4.54
N PRO A 83 -11.79 -1.12 4.29
CA PRO A 83 -12.39 -2.19 5.06
C PRO A 83 -11.49 -3.44 5.02
N PRO A 84 -11.50 -4.30 6.06
CA PRO A 84 -10.78 -5.56 6.01
C PRO A 84 -11.11 -6.35 4.73
N LEU A 85 -10.14 -7.10 4.19
CA LEU A 85 -10.34 -7.88 2.96
C LEU A 85 -11.54 -8.84 3.07
N SER A 86 -11.87 -9.31 4.27
CA SER A 86 -13.06 -10.12 4.57
C SER A 86 -14.36 -9.37 4.26
N GLU A 87 -14.43 -8.07 4.57
CA GLU A 87 -15.58 -7.22 4.28
C GLU A 87 -15.70 -6.93 2.79
N HIS A 88 -14.57 -6.64 2.12
CA HIS A 88 -14.56 -6.51 0.65
C HIS A 88 -15.05 -7.79 -0.02
N LYS A 89 -14.52 -8.96 0.37
CA LYS A 89 -14.97 -10.27 -0.14
C LYS A 89 -16.44 -10.53 0.15
N ARG A 90 -16.94 -10.14 1.33
CA ARG A 90 -18.37 -10.25 1.68
C ARG A 90 -19.23 -9.37 0.76
N ARG A 91 -18.86 -8.10 0.56
CA ARG A 91 -19.57 -7.16 -0.33
C ARG A 91 -19.58 -7.68 -1.78
N ALA A 92 -18.44 -8.13 -2.29
CA ALA A 92 -18.33 -8.70 -3.64
C ALA A 92 -19.23 -9.94 -3.82
N ARG A 93 -19.23 -10.86 -2.85
CA ARG A 93 -20.11 -12.05 -2.87
C ARG A 93 -21.59 -11.67 -2.84
N GLN A 94 -21.98 -10.69 -2.01
CA GLN A 94 -23.35 -10.20 -1.96
C GLN A 94 -23.78 -9.55 -3.29
N HIS A 95 -22.90 -8.77 -3.91
CA HIS A 95 -23.14 -8.18 -5.22
C HIS A 95 -23.36 -9.25 -6.29
N LEU A 96 -22.49 -10.27 -6.34
CA LEU A 96 -22.60 -11.37 -7.31
C LEU A 96 -23.94 -12.12 -7.17
N LYS A 97 -24.38 -12.38 -5.93
CA LYS A 97 -25.68 -13.01 -5.66
C LYS A 97 -26.87 -12.17 -6.14
N ARG A 98 -26.78 -10.84 -6.07
CA ARG A 98 -27.83 -9.94 -6.56
C ARG A 98 -27.91 -9.92 -8.08
N VAL A 99 -26.76 -9.95 -8.76
CA VAL A 99 -26.68 -10.00 -10.24
C VAL A 99 -27.21 -11.32 -10.78
N GLN A 100 -27.06 -12.44 -10.06
CA GLN A 100 -27.53 -13.77 -10.49
C GLN A 100 -29.01 -14.04 -10.19
N ALA A 101 -29.65 -13.18 -9.40
CA ALA A 101 -31.05 -13.34 -8.97
C ALA A 101 -32.03 -12.42 -9.73
N GLY A 102 -31.54 -11.66 -10.72
CA GLY A 102 -32.33 -10.89 -11.67
C GLY A 102 -32.05 -11.37 -13.09
#